data_AF-A0A5N5K3P8-F1
#
_entry.id   AF-A0A5N5K3P8-F1
#
_cell.length_a   1.000
_cell.length_b   1.000
_cell.length_c   1.000
_cell.angle_alpha   90.00
_cell.angle_beta   90.00
_cell.angle_gamma   90.00
#
_symmetry.space_group_name_H-M   'P 1'
#
loop_
_entity.id
_entity.type
_entity.pdbx_description
1 polymer ?
#
loop_
_entity_poly.entity_id
_entity_poly.type
_entity_poly.pdbx_seq_one_letter_code
_entity_poly.pdbx_strand_id
1 'polypeptide(L)'
;MSDSLPSGSTSDHEPATNSPEEEATATSTTTISSTPEGPSPPPIQIPLYHGLQTLPSLSTGSKTSFPPLIGLPKTSLHLNSLQVVVVGDIHGQLHDVMFLLQDAGFHCEDRFFVFNGDYVDRGAWGLETFLLLLAWKVFLPQRVFLLRGNHESKYCTSVYGFEKEVLAKYGVKDPTMKSGLSPNTKRGIGLLFGPDCTEAFLKKFQLKLIIRSHEGPDARDKRPGPGGMDEGYTIDHVVPSGKLITLFSAPDYPQFQVLF
;
A
#
# COMPACT_ATOMS: atom_id res chain seq x y z
N MET A 1 -86.05 20.96 27.18
CA MET A 1 -86.45 19.72 26.52
C MET A 1 -85.15 19.11 26.00
N SER A 2 -84.45 18.37 26.85
CA SER A 2 -84.66 16.92 27.16
C SER A 2 -83.86 16.07 26.17
N ASP A 3 -82.61 15.72 26.50
CA ASP A 3 -82.17 14.41 27.07
C ASP A 3 -81.52 13.58 25.92
N SER A 4 -80.50 12.73 26.05
CA SER A 4 -79.91 12.02 27.20
C SER A 4 -78.39 11.75 27.05
N LEU A 5 -77.72 11.43 28.17
CA LEU A 5 -76.39 10.75 28.31
C LEU A 5 -76.57 9.19 28.33
N PRO A 6 -75.61 8.29 28.69
CA PRO A 6 -74.18 8.40 29.10
C PRO A 6 -73.25 7.56 28.16
N SER A 7 -72.07 6.96 28.48
CA SER A 7 -71.17 6.79 29.66
C SER A 7 -69.73 6.56 29.16
N GLY A 8 -68.64 6.93 29.86
CA GLY A 8 -67.91 6.13 30.89
C GLY A 8 -66.75 5.33 30.26
N SER A 9 -65.53 5.15 30.80
CA SER A 9 -64.81 5.60 32.00
C SER A 9 -63.40 4.97 31.95
N THR A 10 -62.35 5.79 32.06
CA THR A 10 -61.08 5.57 32.82
C THR A 10 -60.31 4.24 32.79
N SER A 11 -59.01 4.30 32.46
CA SER A 11 -57.91 3.92 33.39
C SER A 11 -56.52 4.30 32.83
N ASP A 12 -55.63 4.77 33.69
CA ASP A 12 -54.23 5.11 33.40
C ASP A 12 -53.34 3.86 33.14
N HIS A 13 -52.24 4.04 32.39
CA HIS A 13 -50.90 3.51 32.72
C HIS A 13 -49.82 3.84 31.67
N GLU A 14 -48.80 4.61 32.09
CA GLU A 14 -47.40 4.40 31.68
C GLU A 14 -46.76 3.33 32.62
N PRO A 15 -45.50 2.83 32.39
CA PRO A 15 -44.55 3.06 31.29
C PRO A 15 -43.98 1.75 30.67
N ALA A 16 -43.04 1.83 29.70
CA ALA A 16 -41.86 0.95 29.63
C ALA A 16 -40.81 1.41 28.58
N THR A 17 -39.53 1.30 28.94
CA THR A 17 -38.37 1.52 28.07
C THR A 17 -37.91 0.21 27.41
N ASN A 18 -37.72 0.19 26.09
CA ASN A 18 -37.09 -0.96 25.41
C ASN A 18 -35.57 -0.84 25.37
N SER A 19 -34.90 -1.79 26.04
CA SER A 19 -33.52 -2.18 25.74
C SER A 19 -33.53 -3.18 24.57
N PRO A 20 -32.52 -3.21 23.68
CA PRO A 20 -32.42 -4.24 22.65
C PRO A 20 -31.93 -5.57 23.24
N GLU A 21 -32.60 -6.67 22.89
CA GLU A 21 -32.24 -8.04 23.29
C GLU A 21 -31.08 -8.60 22.45
N GLU A 22 -30.28 -9.49 23.03
CA GLU A 22 -29.24 -10.24 22.32
C GLU A 22 -29.86 -11.34 21.44
N GLU A 23 -29.74 -11.22 20.11
CA GLU A 23 -30.06 -12.32 19.20
C GLU A 23 -28.83 -13.23 19.01
N ALA A 24 -28.77 -14.30 19.80
CA ALA A 24 -27.74 -15.33 19.67
C ALA A 24 -27.90 -16.16 18.38
N THR A 25 -27.15 -15.83 17.33
CA THR A 25 -27.19 -16.59 16.07
C THR A 25 -26.42 -17.90 16.17
N ALA A 26 -27.06 -19.02 15.82
CA ALA A 26 -26.50 -20.36 16.00
C ALA A 26 -25.30 -20.68 15.09
N THR A 27 -24.22 -21.20 15.70
CA THR A 27 -23.02 -21.67 15.01
C THR A 27 -23.26 -23.00 14.27
N SER A 28 -23.41 -22.95 12.94
CA SER A 28 -23.49 -24.15 12.11
C SER A 28 -22.11 -24.78 11.90
N THR A 29 -21.81 -25.82 12.68
CA THR A 29 -20.58 -26.63 12.56
C THR A 29 -20.48 -27.29 11.18
N THR A 30 -19.63 -26.75 10.31
CA THR A 30 -19.29 -27.39 9.03
C THR A 30 -18.02 -28.22 9.20
N THR A 31 -18.17 -29.54 9.20
CA THR A 31 -17.06 -30.49 9.31
C THR A 31 -16.18 -30.44 8.06
N ILE A 32 -15.00 -29.83 8.15
CA ILE A 32 -14.01 -29.85 7.08
C ILE A 32 -13.33 -31.23 7.07
N SER A 33 -13.47 -31.94 5.95
CA SER A 33 -12.79 -33.21 5.70
C SER A 33 -11.27 -33.02 5.66
N SER A 34 -10.53 -33.78 6.46
CA SER A 34 -9.08 -33.77 6.45
C SER A 34 -8.53 -34.45 5.20
N THR A 35 -7.84 -33.69 4.35
CA THR A 35 -6.94 -34.24 3.32
C THR A 35 -5.71 -34.84 4.00
N PRO A 36 -5.19 -36.01 3.56
CA PRO A 36 -4.00 -36.61 4.17
C PRO A 36 -2.76 -35.76 3.88
N GLU A 37 -2.02 -35.42 4.95
CA GLU A 37 -0.74 -34.73 4.82
C GLU A 37 0.27 -35.59 4.06
N GLY A 38 0.86 -35.04 2.99
CA GLY A 38 2.04 -35.63 2.36
C GLY A 38 3.24 -35.59 3.31
N PRO A 39 4.25 -36.47 3.11
CA PRO A 39 5.41 -36.52 3.98
C PRO A 39 6.13 -35.16 4.03
N SER A 40 6.47 -34.73 5.24
CA SER A 40 7.18 -33.47 5.46
C SER A 40 8.56 -33.48 4.77
N PRO A 41 8.99 -32.35 4.19
CA PRO A 41 10.34 -32.26 3.64
C PRO A 41 11.38 -32.44 4.76
N PRO A 42 12.51 -33.11 4.49
CA PRO A 42 13.54 -33.33 5.50
C PRO A 42 14.11 -31.99 5.99
N PRO A 43 14.49 -31.89 7.28
CA PRO A 43 15.05 -30.67 7.83
C PRO A 43 16.35 -30.28 7.10
N ILE A 44 16.45 -29.01 6.72
CA ILE A 44 17.63 -28.46 6.06
C ILE A 44 18.81 -28.53 7.03
N GLN A 45 19.78 -29.39 6.74
CA GLN A 45 21.04 -29.46 7.48
C GLN A 45 21.89 -28.24 7.15
N ILE A 46 21.90 -27.25 8.04
CA ILE A 46 22.86 -26.15 8.01
C ILE A 46 24.22 -26.70 8.45
N PRO A 47 25.32 -26.53 7.68
CA PRO A 47 26.64 -26.98 8.10
C PRO A 47 27.09 -26.28 9.38
N LEU A 48 27.25 -27.06 10.45
CA LEU A 48 27.83 -26.59 11.70
C LEU A 48 29.33 -26.33 11.51
N TYR A 49 29.71 -25.07 11.37
CA TYR A 49 31.12 -24.68 11.37
C TYR A 49 31.73 -24.92 12.76
N HIS A 50 32.49 -26.01 12.88
CA HIS A 50 33.32 -26.28 14.05
C HIS A 50 34.48 -25.27 14.11
N GLY A 51 34.26 -24.16 14.83
CA GLY A 51 35.20 -23.03 14.86
C GLY A 51 35.04 -22.07 16.03
N LEU A 52 34.60 -22.56 17.20
CA LEU A 52 34.54 -21.77 18.44
C LEU A 52 35.52 -22.34 19.47
N GLN A 53 36.73 -21.78 19.52
CA GLN A 53 37.61 -21.93 20.67
C GLN A 53 37.09 -21.04 21.81
N THR A 54 36.98 -21.61 23.01
CA THR A 54 36.51 -20.92 24.21
C THR A 54 37.52 -19.86 24.66
N LEU A 55 37.10 -18.59 24.71
CA LEU A 55 37.83 -17.52 25.40
C LEU A 55 37.50 -17.54 26.91
N PRO A 56 38.46 -17.24 27.79
CA PRO A 56 38.25 -17.29 29.24
C PRO A 56 37.38 -16.13 29.73
N SER A 57 36.61 -16.39 30.78
CA SER A 57 35.82 -15.37 31.48
C SER A 57 36.70 -14.37 32.21
N LEU A 58 36.35 -13.08 32.13
CA LEU A 58 36.96 -12.02 32.94
C LEU A 58 35.90 -11.38 33.85
N SER A 59 36.29 -11.14 35.11
CA SER A 59 35.39 -10.79 36.20
C SER A 59 34.97 -9.32 36.23
N THR A 60 33.85 -9.08 36.93
CA THR A 60 33.21 -7.79 37.19
C THR A 60 34.10 -6.74 37.87
N GLY A 61 33.98 -5.46 37.48
CA GLY A 61 34.61 -4.35 38.21
C GLY A 61 34.17 -2.94 37.80
N SER A 62 33.22 -2.38 38.56
CA SER A 62 32.90 -0.95 38.83
C SER A 62 32.90 0.16 37.74
N LYS A 63 31.97 1.11 37.91
CA LYS A 63 31.84 2.36 37.11
C LYS A 63 32.72 3.48 37.67
N THR A 64 33.40 4.25 36.81
CA THR A 64 33.76 5.66 37.05
C THR A 64 33.77 6.46 35.73
N SER A 65 33.68 7.79 35.82
CA SER A 65 33.46 8.74 34.72
C SER A 65 34.75 9.21 34.01
N PHE A 66 34.63 9.61 32.75
CA PHE A 66 35.71 10.22 31.96
C PHE A 66 35.39 11.67 31.54
N PRO A 67 36.35 12.59 31.68
CA PRO A 67 36.58 13.69 30.74
C PRO A 67 37.72 13.32 29.75
N PRO A 68 37.87 14.05 28.62
CA PRO A 68 38.52 13.52 27.43
C PRO A 68 40.05 13.58 27.45
N LEU A 69 40.71 12.58 26.83
CA LEU A 69 42.14 12.63 26.52
C LEU A 69 42.40 12.98 25.06
N ILE A 70 43.32 13.93 24.89
CA ILE A 70 43.78 14.52 23.64
C ILE A 70 44.55 13.51 22.78
N GLY A 71 44.53 13.74 21.48
CA GLY A 71 45.02 12.86 20.41
C GLY A 71 46.35 12.15 20.65
N LEU A 72 46.30 10.83 20.47
CA LEU A 72 47.38 10.02 19.90
C LEU A 72 46.82 9.35 18.65
N PRO A 73 47.62 9.17 17.58
CA PRO A 73 47.19 8.40 16.42
C PRO A 73 47.06 6.94 16.84
N LYS A 74 45.84 6.49 17.16
CA LYS A 74 45.55 5.06 17.26
C LYS A 74 45.71 4.45 15.87
N THR A 75 46.89 3.93 15.59
CA THR A 75 47.13 2.90 14.58
C THR A 75 46.43 1.61 15.02
N SER A 76 45.10 1.66 15.07
CA SER A 76 44.26 0.48 15.19
C SER A 76 44.25 -0.17 13.81
N LEU A 77 44.97 -1.28 13.69
CA LEU A 77 44.78 -2.22 12.61
C LEU A 77 43.28 -2.57 12.58
N HIS A 78 42.53 -2.01 11.64
CA HIS A 78 41.18 -2.46 11.36
C HIS A 78 41.31 -3.85 10.74
N LEU A 79 41.23 -4.88 11.58
CA LEU A 79 40.55 -6.09 11.19
C LEU A 79 39.14 -5.65 10.81
N ASN A 80 38.82 -5.64 9.51
CA ASN A 80 37.51 -5.25 9.03
C ASN A 80 36.48 -6.25 9.57
N SER A 81 35.84 -5.88 10.69
CA SER A 81 34.80 -6.68 11.32
C SER A 81 33.56 -6.61 10.45
N LEU A 82 33.22 -7.72 9.80
CA LEU A 82 31.97 -7.83 9.04
C LEU A 82 30.79 -7.43 9.93
N GLN A 83 30.04 -6.41 9.52
CA GLN A 83 28.93 -5.87 10.29
C GLN A 83 27.61 -6.26 9.64
N VAL A 84 26.71 -6.86 10.42
CA VAL A 84 25.33 -7.16 10.00
C VAL A 84 24.40 -6.16 10.67
N VAL A 85 23.69 -5.38 9.86
CA VAL A 85 22.63 -4.46 10.29
C VAL A 85 21.30 -5.17 10.08
N VAL A 86 20.59 -5.46 11.17
CA VAL A 86 19.24 -6.04 11.11
C VAL A 86 18.23 -4.93 11.33
N VAL A 87 17.25 -4.84 10.44
CA VAL A 87 16.18 -3.83 10.45
C VAL A 87 14.84 -4.56 10.59
N GLY A 88 14.04 -4.15 11.58
CA GLY A 88 12.69 -4.66 11.78
C GLY A 88 11.67 -3.95 10.89
N ASP A 89 10.42 -3.93 11.36
CA ASP A 89 9.26 -3.35 10.70
C ASP A 89 9.50 -1.88 10.30
N ILE A 90 8.98 -1.47 9.14
CA ILE A 90 9.18 -0.13 8.57
C ILE A 90 7.86 0.58 8.30
N HIS A 91 6.82 -0.17 7.90
CA HIS A 91 5.47 0.34 7.71
C HIS A 91 5.38 1.67 6.94
N GLY A 92 6.04 1.76 5.78
CA GLY A 92 5.98 2.93 4.90
C GLY A 92 6.55 4.23 5.49
N GLN A 93 7.45 4.14 6.48
CA GLN A 93 8.15 5.27 7.07
C GLN A 93 9.45 5.63 6.32
N LEU A 94 9.33 6.09 5.06
CA LEU A 94 10.47 6.35 4.18
C LEU A 94 11.56 7.25 4.81
N HIS A 95 11.17 8.31 5.52
CA HIS A 95 12.13 9.25 6.11
C HIS A 95 12.99 8.60 7.21
N ASP A 96 12.40 7.68 7.98
CA ASP A 96 13.11 6.95 9.03
C ASP A 96 14.05 5.89 8.43
N VAL A 97 13.69 5.29 7.29
CA VAL A 97 14.62 4.45 6.50
C VAL A 97 15.81 5.27 6.00
N MET A 98 15.58 6.47 5.47
CA MET A 98 16.66 7.33 4.99
C MET A 98 17.61 7.73 6.14
N PHE A 99 17.07 8.01 7.33
CA PHE A 99 17.87 8.26 8.53
C PHE A 99 18.65 7.01 8.97
N LEU A 100 18.00 5.85 9.03
CA LEU A 100 18.64 4.56 9.39
C LEU A 100 19.80 4.23 8.45
N LEU A 101 19.63 4.40 7.13
CA LEU A 101 20.67 4.15 6.14
C LEU A 101 21.84 5.15 6.24
N GLN A 102 21.60 6.35 6.77
CA GLN A 102 22.63 7.35 7.03
C GLN A 102 23.41 7.02 8.33
N ASP A 103 22.70 6.68 9.41
CA ASP A 103 23.28 6.35 10.72
C ASP A 103 24.06 5.02 10.71
N ALA A 104 23.46 3.98 10.11
CA ALA A 104 24.11 2.68 9.91
C ALA A 104 25.29 2.76 8.92
N GLY A 105 25.50 3.89 8.24
CA GLY A 105 26.50 4.11 7.23
C GLY A 105 26.12 3.54 5.86
N PHE A 106 26.49 4.27 4.81
CA PHE A 106 26.34 3.79 3.43
C PHE A 106 27.10 2.48 3.19
N HIS A 107 26.68 1.75 2.16
CA HIS A 107 27.23 0.44 1.84
C HIS A 107 28.76 0.48 1.62
N CYS A 108 29.46 -0.33 2.41
CA CYS A 108 30.87 -0.68 2.21
C CYS A 108 31.00 -2.20 2.09
N GLU A 109 32.15 -2.70 1.61
CA GLU A 109 32.32 -4.12 1.28
C GLU A 109 32.08 -5.07 2.47
N ASP A 110 32.26 -4.58 3.70
CA ASP A 110 32.16 -5.33 4.95
C ASP A 110 30.79 -5.23 5.65
N ARG A 111 29.80 -4.56 5.05
CA ARG A 111 28.47 -4.33 5.65
C ARG A 111 27.36 -5.10 4.94
N PHE A 112 26.60 -5.85 5.72
CA PHE A 112 25.38 -6.54 5.30
C PHE A 112 24.15 -5.88 5.93
N PHE A 113 23.04 -5.82 5.18
CA PHE A 113 21.74 -5.39 5.66
C PHE A 113 20.73 -6.54 5.54
N VAL A 114 19.99 -6.80 6.62
CA VAL A 114 18.89 -7.77 6.64
C VAL A 114 17.63 -7.05 7.10
N PHE A 115 16.70 -6.83 6.17
CA PHE A 115 15.40 -6.22 6.45
C PHE A 115 14.37 -7.34 6.69
N ASN A 116 13.71 -7.33 7.84
CA ASN A 116 12.94 -8.47 8.36
C ASN A 116 11.47 -8.53 7.88
N GLY A 117 11.11 -7.77 6.83
CA GLY A 117 9.74 -7.65 6.33
C GLY A 117 9.01 -6.40 6.82
N ASP A 118 7.70 -6.39 6.60
CA ASP A 118 6.75 -5.35 7.03
C ASP A 118 7.17 -3.94 6.57
N TYR A 119 7.40 -3.84 5.26
CA TYR A 119 7.88 -2.64 4.55
C TYR A 119 6.75 -1.63 4.26
N VAL A 120 5.54 -2.15 4.10
CA VAL A 120 4.36 -1.43 3.60
C VAL A 120 3.26 -1.36 4.67
N ASP A 121 2.14 -0.73 4.30
CA ASP A 121 0.98 -0.42 5.16
C ASP A 121 1.29 0.55 6.31
N ARG A 122 0.23 1.03 6.98
CA ARG A 122 0.21 2.01 8.10
C ARG A 122 0.73 3.41 7.75
N GLY A 123 1.93 3.54 7.19
CA GLY A 123 2.52 4.79 6.72
C GLY A 123 2.01 5.21 5.33
N ALA A 124 2.43 6.40 4.90
CA ALA A 124 1.99 7.03 3.64
C ALA A 124 2.97 6.87 2.47
N TRP A 125 4.13 6.25 2.71
CA TRP A 125 5.24 6.10 1.76
C TRP A 125 5.66 4.63 1.59
N GLY A 126 4.71 3.69 1.69
CA GLY A 126 4.97 2.26 1.54
C GLY A 126 5.57 1.93 0.18
N LEU A 127 5.12 2.59 -0.89
CA LEU A 127 5.61 2.30 -2.24
C LEU A 127 7.03 2.80 -2.43
N GLU A 128 7.33 4.04 -2.04
CA GLU A 128 8.67 4.61 -2.16
C GLU A 128 9.67 3.86 -1.28
N THR A 129 9.25 3.45 -0.08
CA THR A 129 10.02 2.58 0.82
C THR A 129 10.36 1.26 0.14
N PHE A 130 9.35 0.54 -0.38
CA PHE A 130 9.55 -0.76 -1.00
C PHE A 130 10.41 -0.67 -2.27
N LEU A 131 10.20 0.35 -3.11
CA LEU A 131 11.00 0.60 -4.31
C LEU A 131 12.47 0.93 -3.97
N LEU A 132 12.73 1.72 -2.92
CA LEU A 132 14.09 2.01 -2.44
C LEU A 132 14.82 0.74 -2.01
N LEU A 133 14.15 -0.12 -1.21
CA LEU A 133 14.72 -1.38 -0.74
C LEU A 133 14.95 -2.37 -1.88
N LEU A 134 14.04 -2.45 -2.86
CA LEU A 134 14.23 -3.23 -4.08
C LEU A 134 15.43 -2.73 -4.91
N ALA A 135 15.58 -1.41 -5.07
CA ALA A 135 16.73 -0.83 -5.76
C ALA A 135 18.05 -1.18 -5.06
N TRP A 136 18.09 -1.10 -3.73
CA TRP A 136 19.22 -1.56 -2.91
C TRP A 136 19.49 -3.06 -3.07
N LYS A 137 18.46 -3.91 -3.13
CA LYS A 137 18.63 -5.35 -3.37
C LYS A 137 19.18 -5.65 -4.76
N VAL A 138 18.76 -4.91 -5.79
CA VAL A 138 19.26 -5.05 -7.16
C VAL A 138 20.70 -4.57 -7.28
N PHE A 139 21.05 -3.46 -6.63
CA PHE A 139 22.41 -2.89 -6.68
C PHE A 139 23.41 -3.68 -5.83
N LEU A 140 22.98 -4.25 -4.71
CA LEU A 140 23.82 -4.93 -3.71
C LEU A 140 23.31 -6.36 -3.39
N PRO A 141 23.16 -7.25 -4.39
CA PRO A 141 22.43 -8.52 -4.22
C PRO A 141 23.07 -9.49 -3.21
N GLN A 142 24.37 -9.36 -2.95
CA GLN A 142 25.13 -10.17 -1.99
C GLN A 142 25.34 -9.49 -0.62
N ARG A 143 24.76 -8.31 -0.39
CA ARG A 143 24.89 -7.55 0.87
C ARG A 143 23.55 -7.15 1.46
N VAL A 144 22.53 -6.90 0.64
CA VAL A 144 21.17 -6.58 1.08
C VAL A 144 20.30 -7.83 0.98
N PHE A 145 19.60 -8.16 2.07
CA PHE A 145 18.63 -9.24 2.13
C PHE A 145 17.28 -8.68 2.57
N LEU A 146 16.24 -9.03 1.82
CA LEU A 146 14.85 -8.66 2.11
C LEU A 146 14.11 -9.95 2.47
N LEU A 147 13.65 -10.06 3.70
CA LEU A 147 12.78 -11.14 4.17
C LEU A 147 11.31 -10.74 3.97
N ARG A 148 10.38 -11.66 4.22
CA ARG A 148 8.94 -11.42 4.01
C ARG A 148 8.24 -11.37 5.36
N GLY A 149 7.61 -10.25 5.66
CA GLY A 149 6.70 -10.09 6.80
C GLY A 149 5.27 -10.46 6.42
N ASN A 150 4.33 -10.34 7.37
CA ASN A 150 2.91 -10.60 7.09
C ASN A 150 2.27 -9.49 6.26
N HIS A 151 2.79 -8.26 6.31
CA HIS A 151 2.29 -7.14 5.52
C HIS A 151 2.61 -7.26 4.02
N GLU A 152 3.63 -8.03 3.62
CA GLU A 152 3.86 -8.42 2.21
C GLU A 152 2.87 -9.53 1.74
N SER A 153 1.57 -9.34 1.97
CA SER A 153 0.49 -10.25 1.57
C SER A 153 -0.71 -9.49 1.01
N LYS A 154 -1.44 -10.11 0.06
CA LYS A 154 -2.65 -9.51 -0.55
C LYS A 154 -3.70 -9.13 0.50
N TYR A 155 -3.86 -9.95 1.54
CA TYR A 155 -4.79 -9.67 2.62
C TYR A 155 -4.39 -8.38 3.35
N CYS A 156 -3.17 -8.31 3.88
CA CYS A 156 -2.72 -7.14 4.64
C CYS A 156 -2.76 -5.86 3.82
N THR A 157 -2.21 -5.86 2.60
CA THR A 157 -2.14 -4.66 1.76
C THR A 157 -3.50 -4.09 1.38
N SER A 158 -4.52 -4.95 1.24
CA SER A 158 -5.90 -4.52 0.98
C SER A 158 -6.58 -3.90 2.21
N VAL A 159 -6.25 -4.39 3.41
CA VAL A 159 -6.87 -3.98 4.68
C VAL A 159 -6.18 -2.76 5.30
N TYR A 160 -4.84 -2.74 5.33
CA TYR A 160 -4.04 -1.82 6.13
C TYR A 160 -3.46 -0.61 5.36
N GLY A 161 -3.80 -0.48 4.08
CA GLY A 161 -3.74 0.80 3.36
C GLY A 161 -2.85 0.85 2.13
N PHE A 162 -1.92 -0.09 1.93
CA PHE A 162 -0.97 -0.05 0.82
C PHE A 162 -1.65 -0.15 -0.56
N GLU A 163 -2.69 -0.97 -0.71
CA GLU A 163 -3.47 -1.01 -1.95
C GLU A 163 -4.12 0.36 -2.23
N LYS A 164 -4.65 1.03 -1.20
CA LYS A 164 -5.24 2.37 -1.32
C LYS A 164 -4.18 3.43 -1.63
N GLU A 165 -2.98 3.32 -1.07
CA GLU A 165 -1.83 4.18 -1.37
C GLU A 165 -1.44 4.08 -2.87
N VAL A 166 -1.23 2.86 -3.36
CA VAL A 166 -0.88 2.60 -4.76
C VAL A 166 -1.99 3.06 -5.70
N LEU A 167 -3.27 2.82 -5.37
CA LEU A 167 -4.41 3.30 -6.15
C LEU A 167 -4.57 4.83 -6.14
N ALA A 168 -4.28 5.51 -5.04
CA ALA A 168 -4.32 6.97 -4.98
C ALA A 168 -3.22 7.61 -5.83
N LYS A 169 -2.00 7.07 -5.73
CA LYS A 169 -0.83 7.56 -6.48
C LYS A 169 -0.93 7.19 -7.98
N TYR A 170 -1.17 5.92 -8.32
CA TYR A 170 -1.03 5.33 -9.67
C TYR A 170 -2.28 4.64 -10.22
N GLY A 171 -3.41 4.63 -9.51
CA GLY A 171 -4.65 4.06 -10.03
C GLY A 171 -5.12 4.74 -11.32
N VAL A 172 -5.87 3.99 -12.15
CA VAL A 172 -6.43 4.46 -13.43
C VAL A 172 -7.20 5.76 -13.22
N LYS A 173 -6.83 6.81 -13.96
CA LYS A 173 -7.51 8.12 -13.93
C LYS A 173 -8.14 8.34 -15.29
N ASP A 174 -9.46 8.21 -15.41
CA ASP A 174 -10.21 8.40 -16.66
C ASP A 174 -11.00 9.73 -16.67
N PRO A 175 -11.11 10.43 -17.81
CA PRO A 175 -11.84 11.70 -17.88
C PRO A 175 -13.36 11.51 -17.72
N THR A 176 -14.05 12.53 -17.23
CA THR A 176 -15.51 12.60 -17.17
C THR A 176 -16.00 14.05 -17.31
N MET A 177 -17.19 14.25 -17.88
CA MET A 177 -17.77 15.59 -18.01
C MET A 177 -18.23 16.20 -16.67
N LYS A 178 -18.29 15.41 -15.60
CA LYS A 178 -18.67 15.87 -14.26
C LYS A 178 -17.46 16.47 -13.52
N SER A 179 -17.57 17.71 -13.06
CA SER A 179 -16.54 18.36 -12.23
C SER A 179 -16.19 17.59 -10.96
N GLY A 180 -14.94 17.72 -10.52
CA GLY A 180 -14.37 17.11 -9.33
C GLY A 180 -13.69 15.77 -9.60
N LEU A 181 -13.37 15.08 -8.50
CA LEU A 181 -12.88 13.70 -8.50
C LEU A 181 -14.00 12.77 -8.00
N SER A 182 -14.11 11.58 -8.58
CA SER A 182 -15.04 10.53 -8.11
C SER A 182 -14.51 9.12 -8.37
N PRO A 183 -14.96 8.08 -7.66
CA PRO A 183 -14.50 6.70 -7.90
C PRO A 183 -14.88 6.17 -9.29
N ASN A 184 -13.97 5.47 -9.97
CA ASN A 184 -14.23 4.84 -11.26
C ASN A 184 -14.90 3.47 -11.11
N THR A 185 -16.19 3.48 -10.75
CA THR A 185 -16.97 2.25 -10.49
C THR A 185 -17.04 1.30 -11.70
N LYS A 186 -16.90 1.81 -12.94
CA LYS A 186 -16.92 0.99 -14.17
C LYS A 186 -15.63 0.20 -14.40
N ARG A 187 -14.48 0.69 -13.91
CA ARG A 187 -13.21 -0.05 -13.92
C ARG A 187 -13.03 -0.91 -12.66
N GLY A 188 -13.84 -0.70 -11.62
CA GLY A 188 -13.67 -1.28 -10.28
C GLY A 188 -12.53 -0.66 -9.45
N ILE A 189 -11.59 0.02 -10.10
CA ILE A 189 -10.44 0.69 -9.48
C ILE A 189 -10.18 2.07 -10.10
N GLY A 190 -9.54 2.96 -9.34
CA GLY A 190 -9.12 4.28 -9.83
C GLY A 190 -10.18 5.37 -9.71
N LEU A 191 -9.93 6.50 -10.39
CA LEU A 191 -10.71 7.73 -10.30
C LEU A 191 -11.20 8.21 -11.66
N LEU A 192 -12.34 8.90 -11.65
CA LEU A 192 -12.80 9.79 -12.71
C LEU A 192 -12.44 11.23 -12.33
N PHE A 193 -12.00 12.04 -13.29
CA PHE A 193 -11.63 13.44 -13.08
C PHE A 193 -12.29 14.39 -14.09
N GLY A 194 -12.77 15.54 -13.58
CA GLY A 194 -13.52 16.52 -14.35
C GLY A 194 -12.71 17.54 -15.16
N PRO A 195 -13.40 18.44 -15.89
CA PRO A 195 -12.79 19.55 -16.60
C PRO A 195 -12.11 20.55 -15.66
N ASP A 196 -12.64 20.75 -14.47
CA ASP A 196 -12.07 21.60 -13.41
C ASP A 196 -10.69 21.11 -12.95
N CYS A 197 -10.53 19.80 -12.78
CA CYS A 197 -9.25 19.16 -12.45
C CYS A 197 -8.23 19.36 -13.58
N THR A 198 -8.72 19.33 -14.83
CA THR A 198 -7.91 19.56 -16.04
C THR A 198 -7.45 21.01 -16.14
N GLU A 199 -8.35 21.97 -15.94
CA GLU A 199 -8.05 23.41 -15.88
C GLU A 199 -7.02 23.70 -14.78
N ALA A 200 -7.23 23.20 -13.57
CA ALA A 200 -6.31 23.41 -12.44
C ALA A 200 -4.90 22.87 -12.74
N PHE A 201 -4.79 21.69 -13.37
CA PHE A 201 -3.50 21.12 -13.76
C PHE A 201 -2.82 21.93 -14.87
N LEU A 202 -3.52 22.18 -15.98
CA LEU A 202 -2.99 22.94 -17.12
C LEU A 202 -2.52 24.33 -16.69
N LYS A 203 -3.33 25.05 -15.89
CA LYS A 203 -3.01 26.36 -15.34
C LYS A 203 -1.78 26.33 -14.42
N LYS A 204 -1.71 25.37 -13.48
CA LYS A 204 -0.60 25.25 -12.52
C LYS A 204 0.75 25.02 -13.21
N PHE A 205 0.77 24.19 -14.25
CA PHE A 205 1.99 23.83 -14.97
C PHE A 205 2.21 24.64 -16.26
N GLN A 206 1.37 25.65 -16.53
CA GLN A 206 1.42 26.53 -17.70
C GLN A 206 1.36 25.76 -19.05
N LEU A 207 0.66 24.63 -19.05
CA LEU A 207 0.49 23.76 -20.21
C LEU A 207 -0.78 24.12 -21.00
N LYS A 208 -0.79 23.80 -22.29
CA LYS A 208 -1.94 24.02 -23.20
C LYS A 208 -2.67 22.74 -23.62
N LEU A 209 -2.07 21.58 -23.40
CA LEU A 209 -2.60 20.31 -23.88
C LEU A 209 -2.16 19.17 -22.97
N ILE A 210 -3.09 18.27 -22.65
CA ILE A 210 -2.79 16.92 -22.16
C ILE A 210 -3.23 15.96 -23.25
N ILE A 211 -2.35 15.01 -23.61
CA ILE A 211 -2.66 13.89 -24.49
C ILE A 211 -2.54 12.60 -23.67
N ARG A 212 -3.51 11.70 -23.81
CA ARG A 212 -3.52 10.37 -23.17
C ARG A 212 -4.07 9.31 -24.11
N SER A 213 -4.12 8.05 -23.66
CA SER A 213 -4.75 6.92 -24.38
C SER A 213 -5.63 6.09 -23.44
N HIS A 214 -5.42 4.77 -23.30
CA HIS A 214 -6.08 3.86 -22.33
C HIS A 214 -7.60 3.64 -22.49
N GLU A 215 -8.33 4.46 -23.23
CA GLU A 215 -9.76 4.22 -23.55
C GLU A 215 -9.93 4.04 -25.07
N GLY A 216 -10.53 2.91 -25.46
CA GLY A 216 -10.98 2.64 -26.83
C GLY A 216 -12.50 2.68 -26.96
N PRO A 217 -13.05 2.33 -28.14
CA PRO A 217 -14.49 2.35 -28.42
C PRO A 217 -15.32 1.58 -27.38
N ASP A 218 -14.92 0.34 -27.07
CA ASP A 218 -15.60 -0.57 -26.15
C ASP A 218 -15.81 -0.01 -24.72
N ALA A 219 -14.90 0.86 -24.27
CA ALA A 219 -14.94 1.55 -22.99
C ALA A 219 -15.71 2.87 -23.06
N ARG A 220 -15.80 3.46 -24.26
CA ARG A 220 -16.43 4.76 -24.54
C ARG A 220 -17.92 4.62 -24.82
N ASP A 221 -18.34 3.66 -25.62
CA ASP A 221 -19.75 3.37 -25.94
C ASP A 221 -20.60 3.12 -24.68
N LYS A 222 -19.95 2.59 -23.63
CA LYS A 222 -20.57 2.29 -22.34
C LYS A 222 -20.67 3.52 -21.42
N ARG A 223 -20.25 4.73 -21.81
CA ARG A 223 -20.22 5.94 -20.95
C ARG A 223 -21.00 7.12 -21.57
N PRO A 224 -22.03 7.65 -20.88
CA PRO A 224 -22.69 8.87 -21.32
C PRO A 224 -21.80 10.10 -21.05
N GLY A 225 -21.71 11.01 -22.02
CA GLY A 225 -21.06 12.33 -21.86
C GLY A 225 -19.85 12.54 -22.78
N PRO A 226 -18.76 11.76 -22.64
CA PRO A 226 -17.60 11.85 -23.53
C PRO A 226 -17.97 11.47 -24.97
N GLY A 227 -17.26 12.03 -25.95
CA GLY A 227 -17.40 11.60 -27.35
C GLY A 227 -16.91 10.17 -27.58
N GLY A 228 -17.37 9.58 -28.69
CA GLY A 228 -16.91 8.29 -29.21
C GLY A 228 -15.45 8.33 -29.72
N MET A 229 -14.97 7.19 -30.18
CA MET A 229 -13.59 6.98 -30.66
C MET A 229 -13.53 6.74 -32.18
N ASP A 230 -14.58 7.10 -32.92
CA ASP A 230 -14.75 6.79 -34.34
C ASP A 230 -13.67 7.40 -35.23
N GLU A 231 -13.13 8.57 -34.85
CA GLU A 231 -12.01 9.23 -35.53
C GLU A 231 -10.62 8.77 -35.01
N GLY A 232 -10.57 7.77 -34.13
CA GLY A 232 -9.34 7.36 -33.42
C GLY A 232 -8.91 8.34 -32.32
N TYR A 233 -9.74 9.33 -31.98
CA TYR A 233 -9.51 10.24 -30.85
C TYR A 233 -10.81 10.85 -30.31
N THR A 234 -10.74 11.40 -29.10
CA THR A 234 -11.79 12.25 -28.53
C THR A 234 -11.15 13.47 -27.87
N ILE A 235 -11.73 14.66 -28.05
CA ILE A 235 -11.43 15.82 -27.21
C ILE A 235 -12.31 15.71 -25.96
N ASP A 236 -11.73 15.31 -24.84
CA ASP A 236 -12.46 15.05 -23.59
C ASP A 236 -12.89 16.35 -22.91
N HIS A 237 -11.94 17.28 -22.73
CA HIS A 237 -12.19 18.54 -22.06
C HIS A 237 -11.66 19.70 -22.89
N VAL A 238 -12.47 20.76 -23.01
CA VAL A 238 -12.05 22.07 -23.49
C VAL A 238 -12.20 23.04 -22.32
N VAL A 239 -11.09 23.66 -21.90
CA VAL A 239 -11.03 24.51 -20.70
C VAL A 239 -10.27 25.80 -21.01
N PRO A 240 -10.42 26.89 -20.23
CA PRO A 240 -9.78 28.17 -20.52
C PRO A 240 -8.26 28.10 -20.75
N SER A 241 -7.56 27.24 -20.00
CA SER A 241 -6.12 27.06 -20.13
C SER A 241 -5.71 26.18 -21.30
N GLY A 242 -6.57 25.32 -21.85
CA GLY A 242 -6.21 24.37 -22.92
C GLY A 242 -7.20 23.22 -23.18
N LYS A 243 -6.68 22.05 -23.58
CA LYS A 243 -7.49 20.87 -23.89
C LYS A 243 -6.95 19.58 -23.26
N LEU A 244 -7.84 18.61 -23.08
CA LEU A 244 -7.51 17.19 -22.87
C LEU A 244 -7.97 16.39 -24.09
N ILE A 245 -7.10 15.54 -24.63
CA ILE A 245 -7.39 14.65 -25.76
C ILE A 245 -7.01 13.22 -25.39
N THR A 246 -7.91 12.27 -25.65
CA THR A 246 -7.59 10.84 -25.65
C THR A 246 -7.41 10.35 -27.09
N LEU A 247 -6.29 9.69 -27.37
CA LEU A 247 -5.94 9.06 -28.65
C LEU A 247 -6.06 7.53 -28.55
N PHE A 248 -6.60 6.91 -29.59
CA PHE A 248 -6.73 5.46 -29.73
C PHE A 248 -6.35 5.02 -31.16
N SER A 249 -5.20 4.36 -31.31
CA SER A 249 -4.59 4.07 -32.61
C SER A 249 -4.67 2.59 -33.04
N ALA A 250 -5.66 1.85 -32.52
CA ALA A 250 -5.92 0.47 -32.92
C ALA A 250 -7.23 0.41 -33.74
N PRO A 251 -7.18 0.53 -35.08
CA PRO A 251 -8.37 0.40 -35.92
C PRO A 251 -8.96 -1.02 -35.84
N ASP A 252 -10.25 -1.12 -36.17
CA ASP A 252 -11.03 -2.36 -36.16
C ASP A 252 -11.03 -3.09 -34.81
N TYR A 253 -10.99 -2.33 -33.70
CA TYR A 253 -10.97 -2.89 -32.34
C TYR A 253 -12.38 -3.19 -31.79
N PRO A 254 -12.62 -4.36 -31.17
CA PRO A 254 -11.71 -5.51 -31.07
C PRO A 254 -11.70 -6.33 -32.38
N GLN A 255 -10.49 -6.63 -32.89
CA GLN A 255 -10.31 -7.38 -34.16
C GLN A 255 -10.88 -8.80 -34.11
N PHE A 256 -11.06 -9.33 -32.90
CA PHE A 256 -11.74 -10.59 -32.65
C PHE A 256 -12.82 -10.34 -31.59
N GLN A 257 -14.09 -10.39 -31.99
CA GLN A 257 -15.17 -10.55 -31.02
C GLN A 257 -15.09 -11.98 -30.45
N VAL A 258 -14.96 -12.08 -29.13
CA VAL A 258 -15.13 -13.38 -28.47
C VAL A 258 -16.62 -13.71 -28.51
N LEU A 259 -16.99 -14.62 -29.41
CA LEU A 259 -18.31 -15.23 -29.41
C LEU A 259 -18.43 -16.07 -28.14
N PHE A 260 -19.28 -15.61 -27.22
CA PHE A 260 -19.77 -16.35 -26.05
C PHE A 260 -21.20 -16.82 -26.32
#